data_AF-A0A495MHP6-F1
#
_entry.id   AF-A0A495MHP6-F1
#
_cell.length_a   1.000
_cell.length_b   1.000
_cell.length_c   1.000
_cell.angle_alpha   90.00
_cell.angle_beta   90.00
_cell.angle_gamma   90.00
#
_symmetry.space_group_name_H-M   'P 1'
#
loop_
_entity.id
_entity.type
_entity.pdbx_description
1 polymer ?
#
loop_
_entity_poly.entity_id
_entity_poly.type
_entity_poly.pdbx_seq_one_letter_code
_entity_poly.pdbx_strand_id
1 'polypeptide(L)'
;MQKFQLELLFQIIGIGSASGLVFKDNSLFIISDNSSVLYEYNIESKNLESHTILETASGAPTENIPKAKKPDFEAIANFGEDCYIFGSGSTENRNKMVHFDTNQKQKIKETDVTDLYLVMQNFGNTKPEDFNIEGAVYNGENWFLFNRGNGKSGKNGIFTIGGNNLIDDFSVLYNSYKLPKIKGIQSSFTDAVRVDGKIYFLATVEDTKSTYDDGTVLGTFIGRLDIEKMKIDFTEKITATHKFEGLTVYKENNKTIEFLLCEDKDNDDLKSDIYKLTLDK
;
A
#
# COMPACT_ATOMS: atom_id res chain seq x y z
N MET A 1 5.43 3.76 -24.75
CA MET A 1 4.18 4.00 -24.04
C MET A 1 3.51 2.66 -23.90
N GLN A 2 3.29 2.21 -22.67
CA GLN A 2 2.58 0.96 -22.45
C GLN A 2 1.12 1.15 -22.81
N LYS A 3 0.52 0.20 -23.52
CA LYS A 3 -0.92 0.25 -23.77
C LYS A 3 -1.63 -0.23 -22.51
N PHE A 4 -2.62 0.55 -22.09
CA PHE A 4 -3.44 0.21 -20.94
C PHE A 4 -4.90 0.58 -21.15
N GLN A 5 -5.78 -0.04 -20.38
CA GLN A 5 -7.18 0.33 -20.20
C GLN A 5 -7.47 0.45 -18.71
N LEU A 6 -8.13 1.54 -18.32
CA LEU A 6 -8.56 1.78 -16.94
C LEU A 6 -10.08 1.95 -16.93
N GLU A 7 -10.78 1.17 -16.12
CA GLU A 7 -12.23 1.23 -16.00
C GLU A 7 -12.68 1.03 -14.55
N LEU A 8 -13.71 1.76 -14.12
CA LEU A 8 -14.39 1.48 -12.85
C LEU A 8 -15.10 0.13 -12.98
N LEU A 9 -14.76 -0.81 -12.11
CA LEU A 9 -15.31 -2.17 -12.15
C LEU A 9 -16.55 -2.31 -11.27
N PHE A 10 -16.45 -1.88 -10.01
CA PHE A 10 -17.56 -1.83 -9.05
C PHE A 10 -17.25 -0.89 -7.87
N GLN A 11 -18.24 -0.70 -7.00
CA GLN A 11 -18.12 0.09 -5.77
C GLN A 11 -18.45 -0.79 -4.57
N ILE A 12 -17.71 -0.61 -3.49
CA ILE A 12 -17.93 -1.25 -2.19
C ILE A 12 -18.50 -0.20 -1.25
N ILE A 13 -19.66 -0.47 -0.66
CA ILE A 13 -20.29 0.41 0.34
C ILE A 13 -19.83 -0.03 1.73
N GLY A 14 -19.44 0.93 2.57
CA GLY A 14 -19.01 0.70 3.95
C GLY A 14 -17.54 1.01 4.24
N ILE A 15 -16.74 1.29 3.20
CA ILE A 15 -15.30 1.60 3.33
C ILE A 15 -15.07 2.99 2.72
N GLY A 16 -14.63 3.97 3.52
CA GLY A 16 -14.43 5.35 3.06
C GLY A 16 -13.00 5.68 2.60
N SER A 17 -12.00 5.03 3.19
CA SER A 17 -10.58 5.38 2.99
C SER A 17 -9.78 4.10 2.75
N ALA A 18 -9.92 3.50 1.57
CA ALA A 18 -9.21 2.26 1.24
C ALA A 18 -7.75 2.57 0.89
N SER A 19 -6.83 2.12 1.74
CA SER A 19 -5.39 2.43 1.70
C SER A 19 -4.53 1.29 1.14
N GLY A 20 -5.15 0.25 0.59
CA GLY A 20 -4.45 -0.93 0.13
C GLY A 20 -5.38 -2.12 0.01
N LEU A 21 -5.06 -3.04 -0.91
CA LEU A 21 -5.89 -4.23 -1.13
C LEU A 21 -5.10 -5.43 -1.65
N VAL A 22 -5.57 -6.63 -1.30
CA VAL A 22 -5.11 -7.90 -1.84
C VAL A 22 -6.31 -8.66 -2.41
N PHE A 23 -6.17 -9.18 -3.62
CA PHE A 23 -7.14 -10.09 -4.22
C PHE A 23 -6.75 -11.55 -3.99
N LYS A 24 -7.68 -12.34 -3.45
CA LYS A 24 -7.50 -13.77 -3.21
C LYS A 24 -8.86 -14.47 -3.28
N ASP A 25 -8.94 -15.56 -4.05
CA ASP A 25 -10.11 -16.45 -4.13
C ASP A 25 -11.47 -15.74 -4.26
N ASN A 26 -11.56 -14.79 -5.20
CA ASN A 26 -12.75 -13.98 -5.46
C ASN A 26 -13.15 -13.00 -4.33
N SER A 27 -12.30 -12.84 -3.33
CA SER A 27 -12.41 -11.83 -2.27
C SER A 27 -11.31 -10.76 -2.40
N LEU A 28 -11.66 -9.55 -1.97
CA LEU A 28 -10.73 -8.45 -1.74
C LEU A 28 -10.54 -8.27 -0.24
N PHE A 29 -9.29 -8.38 0.22
CA PHE A 29 -8.89 -8.00 1.57
C PHE A 29 -8.40 -6.56 1.52
N ILE A 30 -9.06 -5.65 2.25
CA ILE A 30 -8.87 -4.20 2.11
C ILE A 30 -8.54 -3.61 3.47
N ILE A 31 -7.52 -2.76 3.51
CA ILE A 31 -7.14 -1.99 4.69
C ILE A 31 -7.63 -0.55 4.55
N SER A 32 -7.79 0.10 5.70
CA SER A 32 -8.10 1.52 5.77
C SER A 32 -7.26 2.16 6.86
N ASP A 33 -6.70 3.33 6.53
CA ASP A 33 -5.84 4.12 7.41
C ASP A 33 -6.46 4.34 8.81
N ASN A 34 -7.78 4.56 8.84
CA ASN A 34 -8.54 4.94 10.02
C ASN A 34 -9.20 3.75 10.74
N SER A 35 -8.79 2.52 10.44
CA SER A 35 -9.42 1.31 10.95
C SER A 35 -8.43 0.32 11.59
N SER A 36 -8.93 -0.50 12.51
CA SER A 36 -8.23 -1.61 13.16
C SER A 36 -8.76 -2.98 12.73
N VAL A 37 -9.52 -3.01 11.63
CA VAL A 37 -10.05 -4.24 11.00
C VAL A 37 -9.48 -4.41 9.60
N LEU A 38 -9.42 -5.66 9.14
CA LEU A 38 -9.24 -6.00 7.74
C LEU A 38 -10.62 -6.28 7.14
N TYR A 39 -11.01 -5.53 6.12
CA TYR A 39 -12.26 -5.79 5.41
C TYR A 39 -12.07 -6.94 4.43
N GLU A 40 -13.10 -7.78 4.27
CA GLU A 40 -13.17 -8.80 3.24
C GLU A 40 -14.42 -8.58 2.39
N TYR A 41 -14.23 -8.23 1.13
CA TYR A 41 -15.31 -8.07 0.16
C TYR A 41 -15.32 -9.19 -0.85
N ASN A 42 -16.36 -10.03 -0.83
CA ASN A 42 -16.53 -11.08 -1.82
C ASN A 42 -17.20 -10.53 -3.09
N ILE A 43 -16.52 -10.62 -4.23
CA ILE A 43 -16.94 -9.96 -5.48
C ILE A 43 -18.25 -10.54 -6.05
N GLU A 44 -18.46 -11.85 -5.93
CA GLU A 44 -19.65 -12.51 -6.49
C GLU A 44 -20.89 -12.32 -5.62
N SER A 45 -20.78 -12.62 -4.32
CA SER A 45 -21.91 -12.46 -3.38
C SER A 45 -22.16 -11.00 -3.00
N LYS A 46 -21.18 -10.10 -3.26
CA LYS A 46 -21.19 -8.69 -2.87
C LYS A 46 -21.31 -8.48 -1.36
N ASN A 47 -20.90 -9.46 -0.57
CA ASN A 47 -20.90 -9.38 0.88
C ASN A 47 -19.61 -8.68 1.37
N LEU A 48 -19.77 -7.81 2.36
CA LEU A 48 -18.67 -7.15 3.06
C LEU A 48 -18.63 -7.65 4.50
N GLU A 49 -17.52 -8.26 4.88
CA GLU A 49 -17.21 -8.68 6.25
C GLU A 49 -16.02 -7.89 6.78
N SER A 50 -15.82 -7.87 8.09
CA SER A 50 -14.64 -7.28 8.72
C SER A 50 -14.06 -8.24 9.75
N HIS A 51 -12.73 -8.28 9.80
CA HIS A 51 -11.94 -9.14 10.67
C HIS A 51 -11.10 -8.27 11.60
N THR A 52 -11.26 -8.41 12.91
CA THR A 52 -10.45 -7.65 13.87
C THR A 52 -8.97 -8.05 13.76
N ILE A 53 -8.11 -7.10 13.39
CA ILE A 53 -6.65 -7.31 13.28
C ILE A 53 -5.89 -6.62 14.41
N LEU A 54 -6.47 -5.60 15.03
CA LEU A 54 -5.89 -4.97 16.21
C LEU A 54 -6.97 -4.73 17.27
N GLU A 55 -6.67 -5.16 18.50
CA GLU A 55 -7.53 -4.93 19.64
C GLU A 55 -7.49 -3.45 20.02
N THR A 56 -8.67 -2.86 20.20
CA THR A 56 -8.81 -1.49 20.69
C THR A 56 -9.19 -1.53 22.18
N ALA A 57 -8.98 -0.40 22.89
CA ALA A 57 -9.44 -0.30 24.27
C ALA A 57 -10.96 -0.54 24.35
N SER A 58 -11.43 -1.17 25.43
CA SER A 58 -12.86 -1.48 25.60
C SER A 58 -13.74 -0.23 25.38
N GLY A 59 -14.71 -0.34 24.47
CA GLY A 59 -15.61 0.76 24.07
C GLY A 59 -15.02 1.77 23.08
N ALA A 60 -13.77 1.60 22.64
CA ALA A 60 -13.21 2.39 21.55
C ALA A 60 -13.67 1.85 20.19
N PRO A 61 -13.88 2.73 19.19
CA PRO A 61 -14.25 2.29 17.85
C PRO A 61 -13.11 1.51 17.20
N THR A 62 -13.46 0.54 16.36
CA THR A 62 -12.54 -0.20 15.49
C THR A 62 -12.43 0.38 14.09
N GLU A 63 -13.32 1.30 13.73
CA GLU A 63 -13.40 1.98 12.42
C GLU A 63 -13.57 3.48 12.66
N ASN A 64 -13.14 4.33 11.72
CA ASN A 64 -13.14 5.80 11.91
C ASN A 64 -12.41 6.22 13.20
N ILE A 65 -11.32 5.53 13.51
CA ILE A 65 -10.47 5.78 14.67
C ILE A 65 -9.87 7.18 14.53
N PRO A 66 -9.93 8.05 15.56
CA PRO A 66 -9.38 9.39 15.49
C PRO A 66 -7.92 9.41 15.01
N LYS A 67 -7.53 10.37 14.16
CA LYS A 67 -6.19 10.49 13.53
C LYS A 67 -5.00 10.33 14.49
N ALA A 68 -5.13 10.82 15.72
CA ALA A 68 -4.08 10.72 16.75
C ALA A 68 -3.94 9.31 17.37
N LYS A 69 -4.93 8.45 17.18
CA LYS A 69 -5.00 7.09 17.73
C LYS A 69 -4.97 5.99 16.66
N LYS A 70 -5.23 6.33 15.39
CA LYS A 70 -5.32 5.34 14.31
C LYS A 70 -3.99 4.58 14.14
N PRO A 71 -4.04 3.26 13.89
CA PRO A 71 -2.85 2.46 13.60
C PRO A 71 -2.22 2.81 12.25
N ASP A 72 -2.98 3.48 11.36
CA ASP A 72 -2.50 3.99 10.08
C ASP A 72 -1.98 2.86 9.20
N PHE A 73 -2.82 1.84 9.01
CA PHE A 73 -2.50 0.73 8.10
C PHE A 73 -2.59 1.24 6.67
N GLU A 74 -1.42 1.38 6.04
CA GLU A 74 -1.24 2.00 4.71
C GLU A 74 -0.50 1.06 3.74
N ALA A 75 -0.11 -0.14 4.19
CA ALA A 75 0.56 -1.10 3.33
C ALA A 75 0.12 -2.53 3.64
N ILE A 76 -0.18 -3.29 2.59
CA ILE A 76 -0.63 -4.68 2.67
C ILE A 76 0.11 -5.51 1.62
N ALA A 77 0.54 -6.72 1.99
CA ALA A 77 1.19 -7.66 1.09
C ALA A 77 0.68 -9.07 1.35
N ASN A 78 0.66 -9.91 0.33
CA ASN A 78 0.33 -11.33 0.48
C ASN A 78 1.43 -12.26 -0.01
N PHE A 79 1.47 -13.46 0.59
CA PHE A 79 2.29 -14.57 0.12
C PHE A 79 1.59 -15.89 0.46
N GLY A 80 1.05 -16.58 -0.56
CA GLY A 80 0.24 -17.77 -0.34
C GLY A 80 -1.12 -17.44 0.28
N GLU A 81 -1.35 -17.93 1.50
CA GLU A 81 -2.53 -17.62 2.34
C GLU A 81 -2.24 -16.55 3.40
N ASP A 82 -0.99 -16.09 3.48
CA ASP A 82 -0.58 -15.09 4.45
C ASP A 82 -0.80 -13.69 3.89
N CYS A 83 -1.35 -12.82 4.73
CA CYS A 83 -1.51 -11.41 4.51
C CYS A 83 -0.80 -10.63 5.62
N TYR A 84 -0.02 -9.63 5.25
CA TYR A 84 0.80 -8.85 6.15
C TYR A 84 0.47 -7.37 5.99
N ILE A 85 0.14 -6.73 7.10
CA ILE A 85 -0.42 -5.39 7.14
C ILE A 85 0.50 -4.52 7.98
N PHE A 86 1.00 -3.44 7.43
CA PHE A 86 1.97 -2.56 8.06
C PHE A 86 1.32 -1.21 8.36
N GLY A 87 1.52 -0.73 9.59
CA GLY A 87 1.30 0.67 9.91
C GLY A 87 2.38 1.53 9.25
N SER A 88 2.04 2.77 8.94
CA SER A 88 2.89 3.66 8.15
C SER A 88 4.23 4.03 8.79
N GLY A 89 4.36 3.86 10.11
CA GLY A 89 5.57 4.19 10.86
C GLY A 89 5.82 5.68 11.10
N SER A 90 4.88 6.55 10.74
CA SER A 90 5.05 8.00 10.87
C SER A 90 4.96 8.50 12.34
N THR A 91 4.44 7.68 13.25
CA THR A 91 4.37 7.91 14.70
C THR A 91 4.48 6.58 15.44
N GLU A 92 4.82 6.62 16.73
CA GLU A 92 5.05 5.41 17.55
C GLU A 92 3.87 4.42 17.54
N ASN A 93 2.63 4.90 17.55
CA ASN A 93 1.43 4.05 17.52
C ASN A 93 1.16 3.41 16.15
N ARG A 94 1.98 3.70 15.12
CA ARG A 94 1.89 3.19 13.75
C ARG A 94 3.02 2.20 13.44
N ASN A 95 3.85 1.83 14.43
CA ASN A 95 4.96 0.89 14.28
C ASN A 95 4.52 -0.57 14.48
N LYS A 96 3.47 -0.99 13.79
CA LYS A 96 2.89 -2.33 13.93
C LYS A 96 2.86 -3.06 12.60
N MET A 97 3.14 -4.35 12.63
CA MET A 97 2.85 -5.28 11.55
C MET A 97 1.91 -6.38 12.05
N VAL A 98 0.81 -6.61 11.33
CA VAL A 98 -0.12 -7.72 11.60
C VAL A 98 0.04 -8.79 10.52
N HIS A 99 0.22 -10.03 10.94
CA HIS A 99 0.16 -11.22 10.11
C HIS A 99 -1.20 -11.90 10.29
N PHE A 100 -1.93 -12.03 9.19
CA PHE A 100 -3.28 -12.57 9.10
C PHE A 100 -3.31 -13.74 8.10
N ASP A 101 -4.03 -14.80 8.41
CA ASP A 101 -4.26 -15.94 7.50
C ASP A 101 -5.61 -15.75 6.79
N THR A 102 -5.58 -15.62 5.46
CA THR A 102 -6.77 -15.35 4.63
C THR A 102 -7.71 -16.54 4.50
N ASN A 103 -7.22 -17.76 4.70
CA ASN A 103 -8.01 -18.99 4.61
C ASN A 103 -8.72 -19.28 5.94
N GLN A 104 -8.00 -19.18 7.05
CA GLN A 104 -8.55 -19.32 8.40
C GLN A 104 -9.31 -18.07 8.87
N LYS A 105 -9.14 -16.95 8.16
CA LYS A 105 -9.75 -15.65 8.46
C LYS A 105 -9.45 -15.17 9.89
N GLN A 106 -8.20 -15.29 10.30
CA GLN A 106 -7.80 -14.93 11.66
C GLN A 106 -6.40 -14.29 11.72
N LYS A 107 -6.22 -13.43 12.72
CA LYS A 107 -4.91 -12.90 13.07
C LYS A 107 -4.03 -14.02 13.63
N ILE A 108 -2.84 -14.17 13.04
CA ILE A 108 -1.80 -15.09 13.50
C ILE A 108 -0.89 -14.41 14.51
N LYS A 109 -0.40 -13.21 14.18
CA LYS A 109 0.58 -12.50 15.01
C LYS A 109 0.49 -10.99 14.82
N GLU A 110 0.77 -10.26 15.89
CA GLU A 110 1.10 -8.83 15.87
C GLU A 110 2.58 -8.68 16.24
N THR A 111 3.30 -7.83 15.50
CA THR A 111 4.73 -7.58 15.68
C THR A 111 4.97 -6.08 15.81
N ASP A 112 5.66 -5.67 16.87
CA ASP A 112 6.23 -4.33 16.97
C ASP A 112 7.45 -4.23 16.05
N VAL A 113 7.42 -3.30 15.10
CA VAL A 113 8.46 -3.08 14.09
C VAL A 113 9.22 -1.78 14.31
N THR A 114 9.18 -1.22 15.54
CA THR A 114 9.84 0.04 15.88
C THR A 114 11.33 0.02 15.57
N ASP A 115 12.06 -1.01 15.99
CA ASP A 115 13.51 -1.10 15.76
C ASP A 115 13.84 -1.21 14.26
N LEU A 116 13.05 -1.96 13.50
CA LEU A 116 13.17 -2.03 12.05
C LEU A 116 12.97 -0.65 11.42
N TYR A 117 11.91 0.07 11.79
CA TYR A 117 11.62 1.39 11.23
C TYR A 117 12.70 2.42 11.60
N LEU A 118 13.26 2.38 12.81
CA LEU A 118 14.39 3.23 13.19
C LEU A 118 15.64 2.93 12.33
N VAL A 119 15.91 1.66 12.05
CA VAL A 119 17.01 1.27 11.14
C VAL A 119 16.73 1.76 9.72
N MET A 120 15.51 1.58 9.20
CA MET A 120 15.12 2.07 7.88
C MET A 120 15.26 3.59 7.76
N GLN A 121 14.80 4.36 8.76
CA GLN A 121 14.97 5.81 8.81
C GLN A 121 16.45 6.21 8.72
N ASN A 122 17.32 5.53 9.45
CA ASN A 122 18.76 5.79 9.41
C ASN A 122 19.36 5.48 8.01
N PHE A 123 19.07 4.31 7.44
CA PHE A 123 19.58 3.92 6.11
C PHE A 123 19.03 4.80 4.97
N GLY A 124 17.77 5.22 5.05
CA GLY A 124 17.16 6.18 4.14
C GLY A 124 17.62 7.62 4.35
N ASN A 125 18.31 7.89 5.46
CA ASN A 125 18.56 9.23 6.01
C ASN A 125 17.25 10.05 6.10
N THR A 126 16.13 9.36 6.34
CA THR A 126 14.78 9.92 6.38
C THR A 126 14.47 10.27 7.82
N LYS A 127 14.06 11.52 8.05
CA LYS A 127 13.66 11.93 9.40
C LYS A 127 12.32 11.29 9.78
N PRO A 128 12.02 11.12 11.07
CA PRO A 128 10.75 10.55 11.51
C PRO A 128 9.53 11.24 10.88
N GLU A 129 9.54 12.57 10.76
CA GLU A 129 8.44 13.34 10.17
C GLU A 129 8.23 13.15 8.66
N ASP A 130 9.22 12.58 7.95
CA ASP A 130 9.21 12.31 6.51
C ASP A 130 9.12 10.80 6.22
N PHE A 131 9.05 9.94 7.24
CA PHE A 131 8.97 8.48 7.11
C PHE A 131 7.51 8.03 7.08
N ASN A 132 7.12 7.34 6.02
CA ASN A 132 5.74 6.95 5.77
C ASN A 132 5.71 5.78 4.78
N ILE A 133 5.43 4.57 5.27
CA ILE A 133 5.35 3.36 4.45
C ILE A 133 3.95 3.22 3.87
N GLU A 134 3.85 3.13 2.55
CA GLU A 134 2.59 2.99 1.80
C GLU A 134 2.65 1.89 0.73
N GLY A 135 3.56 0.95 0.89
CA GLY A 135 3.59 -0.19 -0.01
C GLY A 135 4.45 -1.27 0.56
N ALA A 136 4.01 -2.51 0.40
CA ALA A 136 4.71 -3.68 0.89
C ALA A 136 4.65 -4.78 -0.17
N VAL A 137 5.79 -5.42 -0.40
CA VAL A 137 5.88 -6.62 -1.23
C VAL A 137 6.74 -7.64 -0.50
N TYR A 138 6.28 -8.90 -0.49
CA TYR A 138 7.08 -10.03 -0.02
C TYR A 138 7.28 -11.03 -1.15
N ASN A 139 8.51 -11.50 -1.34
CA ASN A 139 8.80 -12.51 -2.36
C ASN A 139 9.00 -13.93 -1.78
N GLY A 140 8.80 -14.11 -0.48
CA GLY A 140 9.05 -15.36 0.24
C GLY A 140 10.41 -15.42 0.95
N GLU A 141 11.28 -14.44 0.70
CA GLU A 141 12.63 -14.35 1.29
C GLU A 141 12.93 -12.94 1.81
N ASN A 142 12.64 -11.92 0.99
CA ASN A 142 12.91 -10.52 1.26
C ASN A 142 11.61 -9.70 1.20
N TRP A 143 11.55 -8.71 2.08
CA TRP A 143 10.55 -7.65 2.07
C TRP A 143 11.03 -6.47 1.25
N PHE A 144 10.09 -5.80 0.59
CA PHE A 144 10.29 -4.54 -0.10
C PHE A 144 9.26 -3.56 0.44
N LEU A 145 9.69 -2.60 1.27
CA LEU A 145 8.82 -1.58 1.85
C LEU A 145 9.04 -0.23 1.16
N PHE A 146 7.96 0.44 0.78
CA PHE A 146 7.96 1.62 -0.06
C PHE A 146 7.68 2.86 0.79
N ASN A 147 8.66 3.76 0.88
CA ASN A 147 8.51 5.04 1.56
C ASN A 147 7.92 6.08 0.60
N ARG A 148 6.79 6.67 0.97
CA ARG A 148 6.19 7.81 0.26
C ARG A 148 7.05 9.05 0.43
N GLY A 149 7.40 9.69 -0.69
CA GLY A 149 8.16 10.93 -0.71
C GLY A 149 7.33 12.21 -0.52
N ASN A 150 6.26 12.20 0.27
CA ASN A 150 5.42 13.38 0.55
C ASN A 150 5.99 14.30 1.64
N GLY A 151 7.01 13.85 2.38
CA GLY A 151 7.78 14.66 3.32
C GLY A 151 8.58 15.80 2.68
N LYS A 152 9.10 16.72 3.49
CA LYS A 152 9.85 17.91 3.02
C LYS A 152 11.10 17.52 2.23
N SER A 153 11.70 16.38 2.55
CA SER A 153 12.86 15.85 1.83
C SER A 153 12.52 15.14 0.50
N GLY A 154 11.24 14.87 0.22
CA GLY A 154 10.80 14.29 -1.06
C GLY A 154 11.31 12.88 -1.34
N LYS A 155 11.56 12.08 -0.28
CA LYS A 155 12.33 10.84 -0.36
C LYS A 155 11.48 9.63 -0.74
N ASN A 156 11.32 9.44 -2.05
CA ASN A 156 10.84 8.16 -2.57
C ASN A 156 11.93 7.12 -2.49
N GLY A 157 11.65 6.00 -1.85
CA GLY A 157 12.61 4.91 -1.78
C GLY A 157 12.01 3.57 -1.43
N ILE A 158 12.75 2.53 -1.75
CA ILE A 158 12.40 1.13 -1.47
C ILE A 158 13.46 0.59 -0.52
N PHE A 159 13.01 0.04 0.60
CA PHE A 159 13.83 -0.71 1.53
C PHE A 159 13.75 -2.19 1.20
N THR A 160 14.88 -2.83 0.94
CA THR A 160 14.95 -4.29 0.85
C THR A 160 15.38 -4.82 2.21
N ILE A 161 14.55 -5.67 2.82
CA ILE A 161 14.79 -6.22 4.14
C ILE A 161 14.87 -7.74 4.02
N GLY A 162 16.04 -8.29 4.31
CA GLY A 162 16.28 -9.72 4.39
C GLY A 162 16.61 -10.14 5.82
N GLY A 163 16.64 -11.44 6.09
CA GLY A 163 16.90 -12.00 7.41
C GLY A 163 15.79 -12.95 7.84
N ASN A 164 15.89 -13.48 9.06
CA ASN A 164 14.95 -14.50 9.53
C ASN A 164 13.67 -13.89 10.10
N ASN A 165 13.70 -12.65 10.60
CA ASN A 165 12.53 -11.99 11.16
C ASN A 165 12.66 -10.44 11.11
N LEU A 166 11.55 -9.73 11.31
CA LEU A 166 11.48 -8.26 11.28
C LEU A 166 11.72 -7.57 12.63
N ILE A 167 12.20 -8.30 13.64
CA ILE A 167 12.34 -7.85 15.04
C ILE A 167 13.80 -7.61 15.40
N ASP A 168 14.66 -8.61 15.24
CA ASP A 168 16.05 -8.57 15.71
C ASP A 168 17.07 -9.23 14.77
N ASP A 169 16.60 -9.96 13.76
CA ASP A 169 17.44 -10.66 12.79
C ASP A 169 17.08 -10.26 11.36
N PHE A 170 17.43 -9.01 11.04
CA PHE A 170 17.23 -8.42 9.73
C PHE A 170 18.46 -7.62 9.25
N SER A 171 18.51 -7.45 7.94
CA SER A 171 19.41 -6.54 7.22
C SER A 171 18.59 -5.60 6.36
N VAL A 172 19.04 -4.36 6.19
CA VAL A 172 18.32 -3.34 5.42
C VAL A 172 19.23 -2.78 4.33
N LEU A 173 18.71 -2.74 3.11
CA LEU A 173 19.26 -1.97 1.99
C LEU A 173 18.26 -0.90 1.57
N TYR A 174 18.75 0.22 1.04
CA TYR A 174 17.90 1.33 0.61
C TYR A 174 18.25 1.79 -0.81
N ASN A 175 17.22 1.91 -1.64
CA ASN A 175 17.31 2.47 -2.99
C ASN A 175 16.39 3.69 -3.09
N SER A 176 16.97 4.87 -3.35
CA SER A 176 16.21 6.09 -3.59
C SER A 176 15.81 6.22 -5.07
N TYR A 177 14.63 6.77 -5.35
CA TYR A 177 14.13 6.97 -6.71
C TYR A 177 13.70 8.41 -6.96
N LYS A 178 13.98 8.89 -8.17
CA LYS A 178 13.35 10.08 -8.74
C LYS A 178 12.24 9.60 -9.66
N LEU A 179 11.01 9.65 -9.17
CA LEU A 179 9.83 9.22 -9.91
C LEU A 179 9.43 10.28 -10.98
N PRO A 180 8.38 10.06 -11.78
CA PRO A 180 7.88 11.07 -12.71
C PRO A 180 7.34 12.33 -12.02
N LYS A 181 7.17 13.40 -12.81
CA LYS A 181 6.62 14.67 -12.34
C LYS A 181 5.41 15.08 -13.17
N ILE A 182 4.45 15.75 -12.54
CA ILE A 182 3.38 16.48 -13.22
C ILE A 182 3.47 17.94 -12.76
N LYS A 183 3.53 18.89 -13.71
CA LYS A 183 3.67 20.33 -13.43
C LYS A 183 4.84 20.66 -12.47
N GLY A 184 5.92 19.88 -12.52
CA GLY A 184 7.11 20.07 -11.68
C GLY A 184 7.05 19.42 -10.29
N ILE A 185 5.89 18.89 -9.89
CA ILE A 185 5.67 18.20 -8.62
C ILE A 185 5.98 16.71 -8.78
N GLN A 186 6.75 16.18 -7.84
CA GLN A 186 7.25 14.80 -7.82
C GLN A 186 6.14 13.85 -7.40
N SER A 187 5.91 12.77 -8.15
CA SER A 187 5.03 11.69 -7.69
C SER A 187 5.70 10.94 -6.55
N SER A 188 4.89 10.31 -5.70
CA SER A 188 5.36 9.47 -4.60
C SER A 188 4.72 8.09 -4.62
N PHE A 189 5.44 7.07 -4.13
CA PHE A 189 4.88 5.71 -4.04
C PHE A 189 3.63 5.67 -3.17
N THR A 190 2.64 4.88 -3.59
CA THR A 190 1.37 4.70 -2.87
C THR A 190 0.87 3.26 -2.79
N ASP A 191 1.41 2.32 -3.59
CA ASP A 191 1.30 0.88 -3.35
C ASP A 191 2.23 0.09 -4.30
N ALA A 192 2.40 -1.22 -4.08
CA ALA A 192 3.14 -2.10 -4.96
C ALA A 192 2.70 -3.58 -4.87
N VAL A 193 2.84 -4.31 -5.98
CA VAL A 193 2.58 -5.76 -6.07
C VAL A 193 3.64 -6.48 -6.90
N ARG A 194 3.92 -7.73 -6.56
CA ARG A 194 4.87 -8.57 -7.29
C ARG A 194 4.17 -9.36 -8.41
N VAL A 195 4.81 -9.40 -9.59
CA VAL A 195 4.43 -10.25 -10.73
C VAL A 195 5.68 -10.74 -11.45
N ASP A 196 5.85 -12.05 -11.66
CA ASP A 196 6.94 -12.64 -12.47
C ASP A 196 8.36 -12.08 -12.18
N GLY A 197 8.73 -11.94 -10.90
CA GLY A 197 10.05 -11.41 -10.51
C GLY A 197 10.22 -9.89 -10.72
N LYS A 198 9.14 -9.20 -11.06
CA LYS A 198 9.05 -7.73 -11.13
C LYS A 198 8.17 -7.22 -10.01
N ILE A 199 8.35 -5.94 -9.67
CA ILE A 199 7.40 -5.18 -8.85
C ILE A 199 6.70 -4.18 -9.74
N TYR A 200 5.37 -4.23 -9.77
CA TYR A 200 4.55 -3.15 -10.28
C TYR A 200 4.19 -2.24 -9.12
N PHE A 201 4.22 -0.93 -9.34
CA PHE A 201 3.97 0.04 -8.27
C PHE A 201 3.10 1.18 -8.76
N LEU A 202 2.33 1.77 -7.84
CA LEU A 202 1.64 3.02 -8.05
C LEU A 202 2.49 4.19 -7.55
N ALA A 203 2.37 5.32 -8.24
CA ALA A 203 2.91 6.57 -7.75
C ALA A 203 1.98 7.74 -8.07
N THR A 204 1.55 8.48 -7.05
CA THR A 204 0.59 9.59 -7.18
C THR A 204 1.28 10.94 -7.02
N VAL A 205 0.84 11.93 -7.81
CA VAL A 205 1.25 13.33 -7.65
C VAL A 205 0.15 14.08 -6.92
N GLU A 206 0.46 14.58 -5.73
CA GLU A 206 -0.40 15.47 -4.97
C GLU A 206 0.27 16.82 -4.79
N ASP A 207 -0.45 17.89 -5.12
CA ASP A 207 0.00 19.26 -4.90
C ASP A 207 -0.26 19.65 -3.43
N THR A 208 0.58 19.11 -2.55
CA THR A 208 0.66 19.51 -1.14
C THR A 208 2.11 19.71 -0.73
N LYS A 209 2.33 20.62 0.23
CA LYS A 209 3.64 20.88 0.85
C LYS A 209 3.74 20.29 2.26
N SER A 210 2.74 19.51 2.67
CA SER A 210 2.51 19.05 4.02
C SER A 210 2.17 17.55 4.00
N THR A 211 2.75 16.77 4.91
CA THR A 211 2.32 15.38 5.19
C THR A 211 0.99 15.34 5.96
N TYR A 212 0.44 16.51 6.33
CA TYR A 212 -0.79 16.62 7.12
C TYR A 212 -2.03 17.00 6.33
N ASP A 213 -1.87 17.71 5.20
CA ASP A 213 -2.96 18.30 4.41
C ASP A 213 -3.07 17.58 3.06
N ASP A 214 -4.30 17.20 2.71
CA ASP A 214 -4.59 16.52 1.46
C ASP A 214 -4.43 17.50 0.29
N GLY A 215 -3.54 17.14 -0.63
CA GLY A 215 -3.20 17.96 -1.78
C GLY A 215 -4.16 17.75 -2.93
N THR A 216 -4.19 18.69 -3.89
CA THR A 216 -4.90 18.41 -5.14
C THR A 216 -4.19 17.29 -5.91
N VAL A 217 -4.89 16.21 -6.19
CA VAL A 217 -4.39 15.10 -7.00
C VAL A 217 -4.21 15.56 -8.46
N LEU A 218 -3.01 15.40 -8.99
CA LEU A 218 -2.65 15.75 -10.38
C LEU A 218 -2.57 14.53 -11.31
N GLY A 219 -2.59 13.34 -10.72
CA GLY A 219 -2.66 12.05 -11.40
C GLY A 219 -1.78 10.96 -10.78
N THR A 220 -2.06 9.73 -11.16
CA THR A 220 -1.32 8.54 -10.75
C THR A 220 -0.63 7.87 -11.94
N PHE A 221 0.53 7.30 -11.67
CA PHE A 221 1.32 6.49 -12.57
C PHE A 221 1.29 5.03 -12.15
N ILE A 222 1.30 4.11 -13.11
CA ILE A 222 1.76 2.73 -12.91
C ILE A 222 3.24 2.67 -13.33
N GLY A 223 4.06 1.98 -12.56
CA GLY A 223 5.43 1.68 -12.91
C GLY A 223 5.76 0.20 -12.75
N ARG A 224 6.88 -0.20 -13.34
CA ARG A 224 7.47 -1.54 -13.16
C ARG A 224 8.94 -1.41 -12.80
N LEU A 225 9.38 -2.23 -11.87
CA LEU A 225 10.75 -2.32 -11.40
C LEU A 225 11.24 -3.78 -11.48
N ASP A 226 12.49 -3.95 -11.88
CA ASP A 226 13.23 -5.19 -11.82
C ASP A 226 13.76 -5.42 -10.40
N ILE A 227 13.34 -6.51 -9.75
CA ILE A 227 13.68 -6.79 -8.34
C ILE A 227 15.17 -7.04 -8.13
N GLU A 228 15.83 -7.72 -9.07
CA GLU A 228 17.25 -8.05 -8.93
C GLU A 228 18.12 -6.80 -9.12
N LYS A 229 17.78 -5.97 -10.10
CA LYS A 229 18.56 -4.76 -10.44
C LYS A 229 18.17 -3.56 -9.61
N MET A 230 17.00 -3.58 -8.96
CA MET A 230 16.37 -2.44 -8.31
C MET A 230 16.32 -1.22 -9.24
N LYS A 231 15.88 -1.46 -10.49
CA LYS A 231 15.78 -0.45 -11.55
C LYS A 231 14.38 -0.39 -12.10
N ILE A 232 13.86 0.83 -12.23
CA ILE A 232 12.58 1.09 -12.88
C ILE A 232 12.73 0.82 -14.39
N ASP A 233 11.92 -0.11 -14.90
CA ASP A 233 11.82 -0.46 -16.32
C ASP A 233 11.00 0.60 -17.08
N PHE A 234 9.85 0.99 -16.53
CA PHE A 234 9.00 2.03 -17.09
C PHE A 234 8.11 2.67 -16.02
N THR A 235 7.56 3.84 -16.37
CA THR A 235 6.43 4.49 -15.71
C THR A 235 5.48 5.03 -16.76
N GLU A 236 4.18 4.97 -16.50
CA GLU A 236 3.12 5.38 -17.42
C GLU A 236 2.00 6.07 -16.64
N LYS A 237 1.55 7.24 -17.11
CA LYS A 237 0.46 7.97 -16.44
C LYS A 237 -0.87 7.30 -16.78
N ILE A 238 -1.58 6.80 -15.77
CA ILE A 238 -2.84 6.06 -15.97
C ILE A 238 -4.09 6.93 -15.77
N THR A 239 -3.97 8.01 -15.00
CA THR A 239 -5.07 8.93 -14.71
C THR A 239 -4.56 10.33 -14.40
N ALA A 240 -5.40 11.34 -14.60
CA ALA A 240 -5.13 12.72 -14.20
C ALA A 240 -5.90 13.16 -12.93
N THR A 241 -6.79 12.32 -12.41
CA THR A 241 -7.79 12.73 -11.42
C THR A 241 -7.91 11.81 -10.21
N HIS A 242 -7.53 10.54 -10.33
CA HIS A 242 -7.69 9.56 -9.25
C HIS A 242 -6.38 9.38 -8.49
N LYS A 243 -6.47 9.27 -7.15
CA LYS A 243 -5.39 8.90 -6.23
C LYS A 243 -5.55 7.43 -5.91
N PHE A 244 -4.76 6.59 -6.57
CA PHE A 244 -4.78 5.15 -6.29
C PHE A 244 -3.75 4.81 -5.21
N GLU A 245 -4.21 4.10 -4.18
CA GLU A 245 -3.44 3.67 -2.99
C GLU A 245 -3.55 2.17 -2.74
N GLY A 246 -4.15 1.44 -3.69
CA GLY A 246 -4.16 -0.02 -3.66
C GLY A 246 -3.87 -0.61 -5.03
N LEU A 247 -3.11 -1.70 -5.08
CA LEU A 247 -2.75 -2.42 -6.28
C LEU A 247 -2.62 -3.92 -5.97
N THR A 248 -3.47 -4.74 -6.58
CA THR A 248 -3.33 -6.20 -6.57
C THR A 248 -3.39 -6.77 -7.97
N VAL A 249 -2.80 -7.94 -8.17
CA VAL A 249 -3.03 -8.74 -9.38
C VAL A 249 -4.44 -9.31 -9.34
N TYR A 250 -5.20 -9.11 -10.41
CA TYR A 250 -6.52 -9.72 -10.61
C TYR A 250 -6.41 -10.99 -11.44
N LYS A 251 -5.81 -10.85 -12.63
CA LYS A 251 -5.67 -11.90 -13.64
C LYS A 251 -4.42 -11.66 -14.45
N GLU A 252 -3.82 -12.74 -14.92
CA GLU A 252 -2.64 -12.68 -15.76
C GLU A 252 -2.75 -13.74 -16.86
N ASN A 253 -2.38 -13.37 -18.08
CA ASN A 253 -2.24 -14.30 -19.19
C ASN A 253 -0.98 -13.95 -20.01
N ASN A 254 -0.78 -14.63 -21.14
CA ASN A 254 0.41 -14.45 -21.97
C ASN A 254 0.51 -13.07 -22.65
N LYS A 255 -0.57 -12.28 -22.69
CA LYS A 255 -0.66 -10.99 -23.39
C LYS A 255 -0.84 -9.83 -22.44
N THR A 256 -1.59 -10.01 -21.36
CA THR A 256 -1.97 -8.92 -20.46
C THR A 256 -1.85 -9.32 -19.00
N ILE A 257 -1.65 -8.30 -18.17
CA ILE A 257 -1.84 -8.37 -16.71
C ILE A 257 -2.99 -7.43 -16.38
N GLU A 258 -3.95 -7.91 -15.60
CA GLU A 258 -5.06 -7.14 -15.07
C GLU A 258 -4.84 -6.95 -13.57
N PHE A 259 -4.97 -5.71 -13.11
CA PHE A 259 -4.86 -5.31 -11.72
C PHE A 259 -6.20 -4.78 -11.21
N LEU A 260 -6.47 -4.93 -9.92
CA LEU A 260 -7.49 -4.13 -9.23
C LEU A 260 -6.83 -3.03 -8.41
N LEU A 261 -7.44 -1.85 -8.41
CA LEU A 261 -6.98 -0.66 -7.71
C LEU A 261 -8.09 -0.10 -6.84
N CYS A 262 -7.75 0.37 -5.64
CA CYS A 262 -8.65 1.21 -4.84
C CYS A 262 -8.21 2.67 -4.89
N GLU A 263 -9.21 3.53 -4.84
CA GLU A 263 -9.04 4.98 -4.78
C GLU A 263 -9.26 5.44 -3.35
N ASP A 264 -8.38 6.32 -2.86
CA ASP A 264 -8.67 7.18 -1.72
C ASP A 264 -9.23 8.50 -2.24
N LYS A 265 -10.46 8.81 -1.81
CA LYS A 265 -11.21 9.97 -2.27
C LYS A 265 -11.10 11.17 -1.35
N ASP A 266 -10.32 11.05 -0.26
CA ASP A 266 -10.12 12.09 0.75
C ASP A 266 -11.45 12.76 1.16
N ASN A 267 -12.51 11.95 1.35
CA ASN A 267 -13.85 12.43 1.71
C ASN A 267 -14.59 11.48 2.67
N ASP A 268 -15.68 11.97 3.25
CA ASP A 268 -16.46 11.22 4.25
C ASP A 268 -17.44 10.19 3.63
N ASP A 269 -17.44 9.99 2.30
CA ASP A 269 -18.31 8.99 1.69
C ASP A 269 -17.80 7.59 2.05
N LEU A 270 -18.63 6.79 2.72
CA LEU A 270 -18.34 5.38 3.01
C LEU A 270 -18.49 4.50 1.75
N LYS A 271 -17.75 4.84 0.69
CA LYS A 271 -17.75 4.13 -0.60
C LYS A 271 -16.33 4.08 -1.16
N SER A 272 -15.86 2.86 -1.44
CA SER A 272 -14.59 2.63 -2.12
C SER A 272 -14.85 2.21 -3.57
N ASP A 273 -14.24 2.92 -4.51
CA ASP A 273 -14.28 2.56 -5.92
C ASP A 273 -13.15 1.58 -6.25
N ILE A 274 -13.50 0.46 -6.89
CA ILE A 274 -12.53 -0.51 -7.37
C ILE A 274 -12.42 -0.41 -8.88
N TYR A 275 -11.24 -0.05 -9.35
CA TYR A 275 -10.92 0.05 -10.77
C TYR A 275 -10.18 -1.19 -11.24
N LYS A 276 -10.34 -1.52 -12.52
CA LYS A 276 -9.53 -2.51 -13.20
C LYS A 276 -8.57 -1.82 -14.16
N LEU A 277 -7.29 -2.10 -14.03
CA LEU A 277 -6.24 -1.69 -14.96
C LEU A 277 -5.76 -2.90 -15.74
N THR A 278 -5.98 -2.91 -17.05
CA THR A 278 -5.40 -3.91 -17.95
C THR A 278 -4.15 -3.32 -18.59
N LEU A 279 -3.02 -4.01 -18.49
CA LEU A 279 -1.72 -3.63 -19.06
C LEU A 279 -1.22 -4.71 -20.02
N ASP A 280 -0.74 -4.31 -21.19
CA ASP A 280 -0.06 -5.22 -22.13
C ASP A 280 1.32 -5.65 -21.58
N LYS A 281 1.67 -6.93 -21.76
CA LYS A 281 2.99 -7.50 -21.38
C LYS A 281 4.11 -7.11 -22.34
#